data_AF-A0A1Y5SDG6-F1
#
_entry.id   AF-A0A1Y5SDG6-F1
#
_cell.length_a   1.000
_cell.length_b   1.000
_cell.length_c   1.000
_cell.angle_alpha   90.00
_cell.angle_beta   90.00
_cell.angle_gamma   90.00
#
_symmetry.space_group_name_H-M   'P 1'
#
loop_
_entity.id
_entity.type
_entity.pdbx_description
1 polymer ?
#
loop_
_entity_poly.entity_id
_entity_poly.type
_entity_poly.pdbx_seq_one_letter_code
_entity_poly.pdbx_strand_id
1 'polypeptide(L)' 'MSDLHWLTDGQMIKLGPCFPKSHGQPRVDANRVLSGNAFINRNGLRWRDAAKGYGSHKAHCSRWTTRG' A
#
# COMPACT_ATOMS: atom_id res chain seq x y z
N MET A 1 -9.34 -6.81 -16.87
CA MET A 1 -9.97 -6.61 -15.54
C MET A 1 -8.83 -6.38 -14.58
N SER A 2 -8.79 -5.27 -13.85
CA SER A 2 -7.71 -5.01 -12.92
C SER A 2 -7.90 -5.87 -11.68
N ASP A 3 -7.07 -6.89 -11.50
CA ASP A 3 -6.97 -7.78 -10.33
C ASP A 3 -6.51 -7.02 -9.07
N LEU A 4 -7.28 -6.02 -8.67
CA LEU A 4 -7.05 -5.23 -7.47
C LEU A 4 -7.38 -6.09 -6.25
N HIS A 5 -6.35 -6.72 -5.69
CA HIS A 5 -6.37 -7.29 -4.35
C HIS A 5 -6.41 -6.20 -3.27
N TRP A 6 -7.50 -6.12 -2.50
CA TRP A 6 -7.63 -5.20 -1.38
C TRP A 6 -7.41 -5.92 -0.05
N LEU A 7 -6.75 -5.25 0.89
CA LEU A 7 -6.66 -5.71 2.26
C LEU A 7 -8.04 -5.63 2.91
N THR A 8 -8.44 -6.71 3.57
CA THR A 8 -9.66 -6.75 4.38
C THR A 8 -9.51 -5.85 5.61
N ASP A 9 -10.63 -5.37 6.15
CA ASP A 9 -10.62 -4.54 7.37
C ASP A 9 -9.92 -5.23 8.55
N GLY A 10 -10.08 -6.56 8.67
CA GLY A 10 -9.37 -7.35 9.69
C GLY A 10 -7.85 -7.36 9.52
N GLN A 11 -7.35 -7.36 8.28
CA GLN A 11 -5.91 -7.21 8.00
C GLN A 11 -5.44 -5.77 8.25
N MET A 12 -6.27 -4.78 7.91
CA MET A 12 -6.00 -3.37 8.17
C MET A 12 -5.89 -3.06 9.67
N ILE A 13 -6.75 -3.66 10.51
CA ILE A 13 -6.68 -3.54 11.97
C ILE A 13 -5.39 -4.13 12.51
N LYS A 14 -4.97 -5.30 12.02
CA LYS A 14 -3.69 -5.93 12.41
C LYS A 14 -2.47 -5.07 12.04
N LEU A 15 -2.55 -4.32 10.93
CA LEU A 15 -1.51 -3.38 10.50
C LEU A 15 -1.58 -2.03 11.21
N GLY A 16 -2.71 -1.72 11.85
CA GLY A 16 -2.98 -0.49 12.61
C GLY A 16 -1.81 -0.04 13.50
N PRO A 17 -1.25 -0.91 14.36
CA PRO A 17 -0.15 -0.58 15.25
C PRO A 17 1.16 -0.22 14.54
N CYS A 18 1.38 -0.70 13.31
CA CYS A 18 2.58 -0.41 12.53
C CYS A 18 2.51 0.93 11.81
N PHE A 19 1.37 1.62 11.87
CA PHE A 19 1.23 2.93 11.26
C PHE A 19 1.93 4.00 12.09
N PRO A 20 2.79 4.83 11.47
CA PRO A 20 3.29 6.02 12.14
C PRO A 20 2.11 6.91 12.52
N LYS A 21 2.21 7.73 13.59
CA LYS A 21 1.13 8.64 13.99
C LYS A 21 0.76 9.55 12.81
N SER A 22 -0.54 9.71 12.55
CA SER A 22 -1.02 10.60 11.48
C SER A 22 -0.88 12.05 11.93
N HIS A 23 -0.24 12.90 11.13
CA HIS A 23 -0.11 14.35 11.38
C HIS A 23 -1.40 15.13 11.06
N GLY A 24 -2.59 14.56 11.32
CA GLY A 24 -3.88 15.25 11.13
C GLY A 24 -4.55 15.07 9.76
N GLN A 25 -3.97 14.30 8.82
CA GLN A 25 -4.61 14.04 7.52
C GLN A 25 -5.27 12.65 7.49
N PRO A 26 -6.56 12.53 7.10
CA PRO A 26 -7.25 11.25 7.03
C PRO A 26 -6.65 10.34 5.95
N ARG A 27 -6.39 9.09 6.32
CA ARG A 27 -5.60 8.11 5.56
C ARG A 27 -6.41 7.35 4.51
N VAL A 28 -7.26 8.04 3.75
CA VAL A 28 -8.03 7.40 2.65
C VAL A 28 -7.09 6.66 1.69
N ASP A 29 -5.87 7.17 1.49
CA ASP A 29 -4.86 6.52 0.65
C ASP A 29 -4.07 5.39 1.31
N ALA A 30 -4.10 5.21 2.64
CA ALA A 30 -3.26 4.19 3.28
C ALA A 30 -3.71 2.78 2.93
N ASN A 31 -5.02 2.50 2.92
CA ASN A 31 -5.52 1.18 2.53
C ASN A 31 -5.11 0.86 1.09
N ARG A 32 -5.19 1.86 0.20
CA ARG A 32 -4.81 1.76 -1.20
C ARG A 32 -3.31 1.49 -1.40
N VAL A 33 -2.47 2.23 -0.69
CA VAL A 33 -1.01 2.08 -0.71
C VAL A 33 -0.56 0.74 -0.11
N LEU A 34 -1.21 0.29 0.96
CA LEU A 34 -0.86 -0.98 1.61
C LEU A 34 -1.33 -2.17 0.80
N SER A 35 -2.53 -2.09 0.23
CA SER A 35 -3.06 -3.09 -0.68
C SER A 35 -2.18 -3.21 -1.93
N GLY A 36 -1.74 -2.08 -2.49
CA GLY A 36 -0.76 -2.05 -3.59
C GLY A 36 0.58 -2.67 -3.21
N ASN A 37 1.13 -2.34 -2.04
CA ASN A 37 2.37 -2.95 -1.55
C ASN A 37 2.24 -4.46 -1.30
N ALA A 38 1.13 -4.92 -0.72
CA ALA A 38 0.87 -6.34 -0.49
C ALA A 38 0.76 -7.12 -1.81
N PHE A 39 0.11 -6.53 -2.81
CA PHE A 39 0.03 -7.08 -4.16
C PHE A 39 1.42 -7.23 -4.81
N ILE A 40 2.26 -6.19 -4.72
CA ILE A 40 3.62 -6.20 -5.29
C ILE A 40 4.50 -7.24 -4.58
N ASN A 41 4.42 -7.36 -3.26
CA ASN A 41 5.13 -8.38 -2.50
C ASN A 41 4.69 -9.80 -2.89
N ARG A 42 3.39 -10.01 -3.15
CA ARG A 42 2.85 -11.31 -3.60
C ARG A 42 3.29 -11.66 -5.02
N ASN A 43 3.46 -10.66 -5.89
CA ASN A 43 3.80 -10.83 -7.29
C ASN A 43 5.31 -10.77 -7.59
N GLY A 44 6.16 -10.94 -6.58
CA GLY A 44 7.61 -11.00 -6.75
C GLY A 44 8.28 -9.64 -6.95
N LEU A 45 7.78 -8.58 -6.29
CA LEU A 45 8.31 -7.22 -6.33
C LEU A 45 8.26 -6.56 -7.71
N ARG A 46 7.39 -7.05 -8.59
CA ARG A 46 7.18 -6.50 -9.93
C ARG A 46 6.34 -5.23 -9.85
N TRP A 47 7.03 -4.11 -9.67
CA TRP A 47 6.43 -2.78 -9.60
C TRP A 47 5.52 -2.48 -10.80
N ARG A 48 5.88 -2.93 -12.01
CA ARG A 48 5.10 -2.74 -13.24
C ARG A 48 3.64 -3.22 -13.12
N ASP A 49 3.41 -4.25 -12.31
CA ASP A 49 2.09 -4.88 -12.16
C ASP A 49 1.20 -4.17 -11.14
N ALA A 50 1.75 -3.19 -10.39
CA ALA A 50 0.95 -2.37 -9.50
C ALA A 50 -0.11 -1.60 -10.31
N ALA A 51 -1.37 -2.01 -10.18
CA ALA A 51 -2.47 -1.40 -10.89
C ALA A 51 -2.55 0.11 -10.58
N LYS A 52 -2.83 0.94 -11.59
CA LYS A 52 -3.14 2.39 -11.42
C LYS A 52 -4.21 2.62 -10.35
N GLY A 53 -5.08 1.63 -10.15
CA GLY A 53 -6.08 1.59 -9.10
C GLY A 53 -5.53 1.59 -7.67
N TYR A 54 -4.22 1.48 -7.42
CA TYR A 54 -3.58 1.62 -6.10
C TYR A 54 -2.87 2.97 -5.87
N GLY A 55 -2.91 3.89 -6.83
CA GLY A 55 -2.21 5.18 -6.75
C GLY A 55 -0.95 5.23 -7.62
N SER A 56 -0.24 6.37 -7.60
CA SER A 56 0.91 6.60 -8.47
C SER A 56 2.06 5.63 -8.15
N HIS A 57 2.67 5.05 -9.20
CA HIS A 57 3.84 4.17 -9.08
C HIS A 57 4.95 4.76 -8.19
N LYS A 58 5.12 6.09 -8.24
CA LYS A 58 6.13 6.81 -7.46
C LYS A 58 5.88 6.72 -5.95
N ALA A 59 4.61 6.73 -5.51
CA ALA A 59 4.23 6.79 -4.10
C ALA A 59 4.55 5.51 -3.33
N HIS A 60 4.59 4.36 -4.01
CA HIS A 60 4.96 3.12 -3.38
C HIS A 60 6.50 2.94 -3.30
N CYS A 61 7.24 3.32 -4.34
CA CYS A 61 8.69 3.20 -4.38
C CYS A 61 9.38 4.10 -3.34
N SER A 62 8.94 5.36 -3.21
CA SER A 62 9.54 6.33 -2.27
C SER A 62 9.39 5.95 -0.79
N ARG A 63 8.46 5.06 -0.42
CA ARG A 63 8.31 4.58 0.97
C ARG A 63 9.26 3.44 1.33
N TRP A 64 9.79 2.71 0.34
CA TRP A 64 10.75 1.63 0.57
C TRP A 64 12.16 2.16 0.80
N THR A 65 12.57 3.20 0.07
CA THR A 65 13.91 3.80 0.17
C THR A 65 14.14 4.66 1.42
N THR A 66 13.10 5.06 2.15
CA THR A 66 13.24 5.82 3.42
C THR A 66 13.44 4.92 4.65
N ARG A 67 13.63 3.60 4.47
CA ARG A 67 14.16 2.74 5.53
C ARG A 67 15.68 2.63 5.37
N GLY A 68 16.36 3.72 5.74
CA GLY A 68 17.80 3.82 5.96
C GLY A 68 18.01 4.59 7.25
#